data_AF-A0AAE0L398-F1
#
_entry.id   AF-A0AAE0L398-F1
#
_cell.length_a   1.000
_cell.length_b   1.000
_cell.length_c   1.000
_cell.angle_alpha   90.00
_cell.angle_beta   90.00
_cell.angle_gamma   90.00
#
_symmetry.space_group_name_H-M   'P 1'
#
loop_
_entity.id
_entity.type
_entity.pdbx_description
1 polymer ?
#
loop_
_entity_poly.entity_id
_entity_poly.type
_entity_poly.pdbx_seq_one_letter_code
_entity_poly.pdbx_strand_id
1 'polypeptide(L)'
;MSAFEDERAKIEESLDQAVLTDIPVEDALRATLLGALPGGKGEACMREEDPQPLTHEDKQLLEHSLCRVVDKFIKKAVEAQQPIMNYTGGPNRPACIPRLLDITLWLSKKSVSDGGVIFTIIEEIFEGSTLADCQEVFTWVENQTETLRQDGLWKRGKLIMLRTCNEVLRRLSKAHNTVLCGRILTLLAHFFPLSERSALNLSSKCNTANITEVEKDYDDTRDGENEPVDRTFHQTFWGLQHYFVNPNTLLQVPLHRGFIPSFDS
;
A
#
# COMPACT_ATOMS: atom_id res chain seq x y z
N MET A 1 26.75 23.54 -10.37
CA MET A 1 26.13 22.22 -10.16
C MET A 1 27.24 21.20 -10.04
N SER A 2 27.12 20.28 -9.08
CA SER A 2 28.07 19.18 -8.92
C SER A 2 27.91 18.19 -10.09
N ALA A 3 28.97 17.49 -10.50
CA ALA A 3 28.88 16.47 -11.56
C ALA A 3 27.78 15.42 -11.29
N PHE A 4 27.54 15.12 -10.01
CA PHE A 4 26.45 14.26 -9.55
C PHE A 4 25.05 14.82 -9.85
N GLU A 5 24.86 16.14 -9.74
CA GLU A 5 23.58 16.79 -10.05
C GLU A 5 23.29 16.77 -11.56
N ASP A 6 24.34 16.94 -12.37
CA ASP A 6 24.24 16.87 -13.84
C ASP A 6 23.91 15.46 -14.31
N GLU A 7 24.52 14.42 -13.71
CA GLU A 7 24.20 13.02 -13.98
C GLU A 7 22.77 12.68 -13.56
N ARG A 8 22.34 13.11 -12.36
CA ARG A 8 20.97 12.92 -11.90
C ARG A 8 19.95 13.55 -12.86
N ALA A 9 20.20 14.79 -13.28
CA ALA A 9 19.31 15.52 -14.19
C ALA A 9 19.15 14.82 -15.54
N LYS A 10 20.24 14.25 -16.09
CA LYS A 10 20.19 13.45 -17.32
C LYS A 10 19.33 12.19 -17.16
N ILE A 11 19.43 11.51 -16.02
CA ILE A 11 18.61 10.33 -15.71
C ILE A 11 17.14 10.73 -15.58
N GLU A 12 16.84 11.80 -14.84
CA GLU A 12 15.48 12.33 -14.68
C GLU A 12 14.86 12.69 -16.05
N GLU A 13 15.60 13.39 -16.92
CA GLU A 13 15.14 13.74 -18.27
C GLU A 13 14.91 12.49 -19.14
N SER A 14 15.80 11.49 -19.05
CA SER A 14 15.66 10.24 -19.81
C SER A 14 14.47 9.40 -19.35
N LEU A 15 14.18 9.40 -18.05
CA LEU A 15 12.98 8.80 -17.47
C LEU A 15 11.71 9.54 -17.90
N ASP A 16 11.71 10.88 -17.90
CA ASP A 16 10.59 11.67 -18.41
C ASP A 16 10.28 11.30 -19.86
N GLN A 17 11.30 11.21 -20.73
CA GLN A 17 11.10 10.80 -22.12
C GLN A 17 10.57 9.37 -22.22
N ALA A 18 11.11 8.42 -21.45
CA ALA A 18 10.63 7.03 -21.47
C ALA A 18 9.16 6.90 -21.05
N VAL A 19 8.73 7.70 -20.06
CA VAL A 19 7.35 7.73 -19.57
C VAL A 19 6.38 8.32 -20.59
N LEU A 20 6.80 9.33 -21.36
CA LEU A 20 5.94 10.05 -22.30
C LEU A 20 5.81 9.37 -23.68
N THR A 21 6.58 8.31 -23.93
CA THR A 21 6.52 7.54 -25.18
C THR A 21 5.47 6.43 -25.14
N ASP A 22 4.87 6.13 -26.29
CA ASP A 22 3.85 5.07 -26.45
C ASP A 22 4.43 3.72 -26.90
N ILE A 23 5.76 3.63 -27.07
CA ILE A 23 6.43 2.37 -27.44
C ILE A 23 6.51 1.41 -26.23
N PRO A 24 6.82 0.12 -26.43
CA PRO A 24 7.03 -0.81 -25.30
C PRO A 24 8.07 -0.30 -24.30
N VAL A 25 7.89 -0.62 -23.01
CA VAL A 25 8.76 -0.16 -21.90
C VAL A 25 10.23 -0.47 -22.16
N GLU A 26 10.53 -1.69 -22.62
CA GLU A 26 11.89 -2.10 -22.91
C GLU A 26 12.54 -1.25 -24.01
N ASP A 27 11.82 -1.00 -25.10
CA ASP A 27 12.33 -0.21 -26.23
C ASP A 27 12.55 1.25 -25.83
N ALA A 28 11.63 1.82 -25.03
CA ALA A 28 11.77 3.17 -24.48
C ALA A 28 13.02 3.30 -23.61
N LEU A 29 13.24 2.34 -22.70
CA LEU A 29 14.39 2.38 -21.80
C LEU A 29 15.70 2.20 -22.56
N ARG A 30 15.73 1.32 -23.57
CA ARG A 30 16.88 1.15 -24.46
C ARG A 30 17.21 2.42 -25.23
N ALA A 31 16.20 3.12 -25.74
CA ALA A 31 16.37 4.35 -26.51
C ALA A 31 16.80 5.55 -25.66
N THR A 32 16.44 5.60 -24.38
CA THR A 32 16.69 6.80 -23.53
C THR A 32 17.57 6.49 -22.32
N LEU A 33 17.07 5.72 -21.36
CA LEU A 33 17.66 5.58 -20.02
C LEU A 33 19.03 4.90 -20.03
N LEU A 34 19.21 3.84 -20.83
CA LEU A 34 20.46 3.05 -20.75
C LEU A 34 21.71 3.84 -21.14
N GLY A 35 21.58 4.75 -22.11
CA GLY A 35 22.67 5.63 -22.52
C GLY A 35 22.96 6.73 -21.48
N ALA A 36 21.97 7.08 -20.64
CA ALA A 36 22.08 8.09 -19.60
C ALA A 36 22.60 7.55 -18.27
N LEU A 37 22.65 6.23 -18.08
CA LEU A 37 23.18 5.62 -16.86
C LEU A 37 24.70 5.86 -16.73
N PRO A 38 25.23 6.00 -15.50
CA PRO A 38 26.63 6.33 -15.27
C PRO A 38 27.60 5.37 -15.98
N GLY A 39 28.61 5.94 -16.63
CA GLY A 39 29.63 5.21 -17.36
C GLY A 39 29.15 4.45 -18.61
N GLY A 40 27.95 4.74 -19.14
CA GLY A 40 27.41 4.07 -20.33
C GLY A 40 27.13 2.57 -20.10
N LYS A 41 27.05 2.16 -18.84
CA LYS A 41 26.91 0.75 -18.45
C LYS A 41 25.50 0.21 -18.64
N GLY A 42 24.51 1.03 -19.00
CA GLY A 42 23.12 0.60 -19.11
C GLY A 42 22.93 -0.61 -20.03
N GLU A 43 23.52 -0.58 -21.23
CA GLU A 43 23.46 -1.75 -22.12
C GLU A 43 24.26 -2.95 -21.59
N ALA A 44 25.40 -2.69 -20.94
CA ALA A 44 26.25 -3.73 -20.37
C ALA A 44 25.60 -4.46 -19.17
N CYS A 45 24.76 -3.76 -18.40
CA CYS A 45 23.98 -4.33 -17.30
C CYS A 45 22.94 -5.35 -17.77
N MET A 46 22.52 -5.27 -19.04
CA MET A 46 21.41 -6.05 -19.57
C MET A 46 21.84 -7.08 -20.60
N ARG A 47 23.15 -7.31 -20.74
CA ARG A 47 23.68 -8.40 -21.57
C ARG A 47 23.34 -9.74 -20.93
N GLU A 48 22.92 -10.70 -21.75
CA GLU A 48 22.69 -12.08 -21.31
C GLU A 48 24.01 -12.78 -20.96
N GLU A 49 25.09 -12.43 -21.66
CA GLU A 49 26.44 -12.92 -21.42
C GLU A 49 27.28 -11.85 -20.69
N ASP A 50 27.87 -12.23 -19.54
CA ASP A 50 28.72 -11.39 -18.68
C ASP A 50 28.10 -10.02 -18.32
N PRO A 51 26.96 -9.99 -17.61
CA PRO A 51 26.32 -8.74 -17.21
C PRO A 51 27.25 -7.95 -16.29
N GLN A 52 27.47 -6.68 -16.61
CA GLN A 52 28.23 -5.77 -15.75
C GLN A 52 27.25 -4.98 -14.90
N PRO A 53 27.00 -5.36 -13.63
CA PRO A 53 26.00 -4.68 -12.81
C PRO A 53 26.44 -3.25 -12.49
N LEU A 54 25.44 -2.36 -12.38
CA LEU A 54 25.61 -1.03 -11.81
C LEU A 54 26.22 -1.11 -10.40
N THR A 55 27.03 -0.11 -10.06
CA THR A 55 27.55 0.01 -8.69
C THR A 55 26.43 0.34 -7.71
N HIS A 56 26.68 0.17 -6.41
CA HIS A 56 25.70 0.54 -5.40
C HIS A 56 25.31 2.02 -5.48
N GLU A 57 26.28 2.91 -5.71
CA GLU A 57 26.06 4.35 -5.86
C GLU A 57 25.20 4.67 -7.08
N ASP A 58 25.45 4.03 -8.23
CA ASP A 58 24.65 4.20 -9.44
C ASP A 58 23.20 3.75 -9.23
N LYS A 59 22.99 2.65 -8.50
CA LYS A 59 21.66 2.14 -8.16
C LYS A 59 20.90 3.10 -7.24
N GLN A 60 21.58 3.66 -6.24
CA GLN A 60 20.98 4.68 -5.37
C GLN A 60 20.65 5.95 -6.15
N LEU A 61 21.52 6.40 -7.05
CA LEU A 61 21.25 7.54 -7.92
C LEU A 61 19.99 7.31 -8.77
N LEU A 62 19.88 6.12 -9.39
CA LEU A 62 18.70 5.75 -10.18
C LEU A 62 17.43 5.71 -9.33
N GLU A 63 17.49 5.13 -8.13
CA GLU A 63 16.36 5.11 -7.17
C GLU A 63 15.91 6.53 -6.82
N HIS A 64 16.84 7.41 -6.44
CA HIS A 64 16.53 8.81 -6.14
C HIS A 64 15.93 9.54 -7.34
N SER A 65 16.42 9.30 -8.56
CA SER A 65 15.83 9.87 -9.78
C SER A 65 14.41 9.35 -10.02
N LEU A 66 14.15 8.06 -9.82
CA LEU A 66 12.81 7.48 -9.95
C LEU A 66 11.82 8.13 -8.97
N CYS A 67 12.17 8.24 -7.69
CA CYS A 67 11.36 8.89 -6.67
C CYS A 67 11.00 10.34 -7.04
N ARG A 68 12.00 11.10 -7.53
CA ARG A 68 11.80 12.50 -7.95
C ARG A 68 10.87 12.62 -9.16
N VAL A 69 10.98 11.70 -10.12
CA VAL A 69 10.11 11.68 -11.30
C VAL A 69 8.68 11.30 -10.92
N VAL A 70 8.49 10.36 -9.99
CA VAL A 70 7.16 10.03 -9.42
C VAL A 70 6.54 11.25 -8.76
N ASP A 71 7.24 11.88 -7.80
CA ASP A 71 6.76 13.07 -7.08
C ASP A 71 6.40 14.21 -8.04
N LYS A 72 7.22 14.43 -9.07
CA LYS A 72 6.95 15.41 -10.13
C LYS A 72 5.65 15.10 -10.88
N PHE A 73 5.40 13.84 -11.27
CA PHE A 73 4.18 13.48 -11.98
C PHE A 73 2.94 13.52 -11.09
N ILE A 74 3.05 13.15 -9.82
CA ILE A 74 1.99 13.30 -8.82
C ILE A 74 1.61 14.78 -8.70
N LYS A 75 2.59 15.68 -8.54
CA LYS A 75 2.34 17.13 -8.46
C LYS A 75 1.66 17.67 -9.71
N LYS A 76 2.12 17.28 -10.89
CA LYS A 76 1.50 17.68 -12.17
C LYS A 76 0.07 17.17 -12.31
N ALA A 77 -0.23 15.95 -11.86
CA ALA A 77 -1.58 15.41 -11.87
C ALA A 77 -2.53 16.21 -10.95
N VAL A 78 -2.05 16.54 -9.75
CA VAL A 78 -2.78 17.37 -8.79
C VAL A 78 -3.02 18.78 -9.33
N GLU A 79 -2.01 19.42 -9.92
CA GLU A 79 -2.13 20.73 -10.57
C GLU A 79 -3.13 20.72 -11.73
N ALA A 80 -3.16 19.63 -12.50
CA ALA A 80 -4.11 19.43 -13.59
C ALA A 80 -5.52 18.99 -13.12
N GLN A 81 -5.72 18.77 -11.81
CA GLN A 81 -6.97 18.23 -11.23
C GLN A 81 -7.42 16.91 -11.88
N GLN A 82 -6.46 16.06 -12.25
CA GLN A 82 -6.72 14.74 -12.80
C GLN A 82 -6.39 13.65 -11.78
N PRO A 83 -7.12 12.51 -11.77
CA PRO A 83 -6.75 11.35 -10.97
C PRO A 83 -5.31 10.93 -11.32
N ILE A 84 -4.47 10.67 -10.31
CA ILE A 84 -3.03 10.50 -10.52
C ILE A 84 -2.68 9.33 -11.47
N MET A 85 -3.49 8.26 -11.43
CA MET A 85 -3.29 7.06 -12.24
C MET A 85 -3.80 7.23 -13.68
N ASN A 86 -4.61 8.27 -13.94
CA ASN A 86 -5.16 8.61 -15.24
C ASN A 86 -4.52 9.86 -15.86
N TYR A 87 -3.60 10.51 -15.16
CA TYR A 87 -2.91 11.70 -15.66
C TYR A 87 -2.05 11.36 -16.88
N THR A 88 -2.35 12.03 -17.99
CA THR A 88 -1.61 11.93 -19.25
C THR A 88 -0.84 13.22 -19.49
N GLY A 89 0.46 13.14 -19.77
CA GLY A 89 1.30 14.30 -20.09
C GLY A 89 1.06 14.92 -21.47
N GLY A 90 -0.12 14.74 -22.06
CA GLY A 90 -0.52 15.20 -23.40
C GLY A 90 -1.59 14.31 -24.04
N PRO A 91 -2.22 14.76 -25.14
CA PRO A 91 -3.22 13.98 -25.87
C PRO A 91 -2.58 12.73 -26.50
N ASN A 92 -3.29 11.59 -26.49
CA ASN A 92 -2.85 10.28 -27.00
C ASN A 92 -1.54 9.76 -26.38
N ARG A 93 -1.27 10.09 -25.12
CA ARG A 93 -0.13 9.55 -24.36
C ARG A 93 -0.60 8.55 -23.32
N PRO A 94 0.23 7.55 -22.96
CA PRO A 94 -0.08 6.68 -21.84
C PRO A 94 -0.15 7.47 -20.54
N ALA A 95 -0.86 6.93 -19.56
CA ALA A 95 -0.90 7.49 -18.22
C ALA A 95 0.50 7.41 -17.57
N CYS A 96 0.97 8.53 -17.03
CA CYS A 96 2.36 8.69 -16.63
C CYS A 96 2.73 7.79 -15.44
N ILE A 97 1.88 7.74 -14.41
CA ILE A 97 2.16 6.97 -13.18
C ILE A 97 2.16 5.45 -13.43
N PRO A 98 1.14 4.84 -14.08
CA PRO A 98 1.19 3.42 -14.44
C PRO A 98 2.41 3.09 -15.29
N ARG A 99 2.75 3.96 -16.26
CA ARG A 99 3.91 3.76 -17.13
C ARG A 99 5.22 3.78 -16.35
N LEU A 100 5.35 4.67 -15.37
CA LEU A 100 6.52 4.76 -14.50
C LEU A 100 6.64 3.57 -13.55
N LEU A 101 5.51 3.05 -13.06
CA LEU A 101 5.43 1.80 -12.30
C LEU A 101 5.90 0.61 -13.14
N ASP A 102 5.45 0.51 -14.39
CA ASP A 102 5.88 -0.56 -15.31
C ASP A 102 7.38 -0.47 -15.64
N ILE A 103 7.91 0.74 -15.85
CA ILE A 103 9.35 1.00 -16.01
C ILE A 103 10.12 0.53 -14.77
N THR A 104 9.69 0.95 -13.57
CA THR A 104 10.36 0.61 -12.31
C THR A 104 10.34 -0.89 -12.08
N LEU A 105 9.19 -1.54 -12.31
CA LEU A 105 9.03 -2.98 -12.20
C LEU A 105 9.97 -3.72 -13.16
N TRP A 106 10.08 -3.25 -14.41
CA TRP A 106 10.98 -3.82 -15.39
C TRP A 106 12.44 -3.70 -14.97
N LEU A 107 12.87 -2.52 -14.50
CA LEU A 107 14.23 -2.27 -14.00
C LEU A 107 14.59 -3.18 -12.82
N SER A 108 13.65 -3.34 -11.87
CA SER A 108 13.83 -4.22 -10.72
C SER A 108 13.91 -5.70 -11.14
N LYS A 109 13.08 -6.15 -12.10
CA LYS A 109 13.14 -7.52 -12.63
C LYS A 109 14.44 -7.83 -13.34
N LYS A 110 14.98 -6.86 -14.09
CA LYS A 110 16.27 -6.98 -14.78
C LYS A 110 17.47 -6.73 -13.86
N SER A 111 17.26 -6.55 -12.56
CA SER A 111 18.31 -6.27 -11.55
C SER A 111 19.16 -5.03 -11.85
N VAL A 112 18.64 -4.12 -12.68
CA VAL A 112 19.27 -2.82 -12.99
C VAL A 112 19.14 -1.92 -11.76
N SER A 113 17.95 -1.88 -11.15
CA SER A 113 17.70 -1.28 -9.83
C SER A 113 17.69 -2.33 -8.71
N ASP A 114 17.65 -1.89 -7.45
CA ASP A 114 17.37 -2.80 -6.33
C ASP A 114 15.93 -3.32 -6.41
N GLY A 115 15.70 -4.55 -5.94
CA GLY A 115 14.37 -5.17 -5.94
C GLY A 115 13.37 -4.45 -5.01
N GLY A 116 13.85 -3.68 -4.03
CA GLY A 116 13.02 -2.89 -3.13
C GLY A 116 12.44 -1.63 -3.76
N VAL A 117 13.07 -1.09 -4.82
CA VAL A 117 12.71 0.22 -5.40
C VAL A 117 11.24 0.28 -5.83
N ILE A 118 10.73 -0.77 -6.49
CA ILE A 118 9.33 -0.80 -6.89
C ILE A 118 8.36 -0.63 -5.71
N PHE A 119 8.70 -1.18 -4.54
CA PHE A 119 7.88 -1.05 -3.35
C PHE A 119 7.98 0.35 -2.74
N THR A 120 9.16 0.96 -2.77
CA THR A 120 9.36 2.38 -2.39
C THR A 120 8.51 3.29 -3.27
N ILE A 121 8.52 3.08 -4.59
CA ILE A 121 7.72 3.87 -5.54
C ILE A 121 6.22 3.68 -5.33
N ILE A 122 5.76 2.45 -5.10
CA ILE A 122 4.35 2.17 -4.75
C ILE A 122 3.96 2.93 -3.47
N GLU A 123 4.84 2.95 -2.48
CA GLU A 123 4.61 3.69 -1.24
C GLU A 123 4.47 5.19 -1.46
N GLU A 124 5.41 5.80 -2.19
CA GLU A 124 5.35 7.24 -2.51
C GLU A 124 4.06 7.61 -3.25
N ILE A 125 3.61 6.74 -4.17
CA ILE A 125 2.34 6.94 -4.88
C ILE A 125 1.17 6.89 -3.92
N PHE A 126 1.09 5.89 -3.02
CA PHE A 126 0.02 5.82 -2.02
C PHE A 126 0.03 7.02 -1.06
N GLU A 127 1.21 7.50 -0.65
CA GLU A 127 1.35 8.69 0.19
C GLU A 127 0.86 9.96 -0.53
N GLY A 128 1.17 10.10 -1.82
CA GLY A 128 0.71 11.19 -2.67
C GLY A 128 -0.73 11.08 -3.20
N SER A 129 -1.40 9.95 -2.97
CA SER A 129 -2.76 9.67 -3.47
C SER A 129 -3.86 10.20 -2.56
N THR A 130 -4.99 10.62 -3.14
CA THR A 130 -6.25 10.74 -2.39
C THR A 130 -6.83 9.36 -2.08
N LEU A 131 -7.80 9.26 -1.16
CA LEU A 131 -8.46 7.98 -0.88
C LEU A 131 -9.23 7.41 -2.08
N ALA A 132 -9.71 8.28 -2.97
CA ALA A 132 -10.36 7.86 -4.21
C ALA A 132 -9.34 7.22 -5.17
N ASP A 133 -8.17 7.84 -5.34
CA ASP A 133 -7.11 7.36 -6.22
C ASP A 133 -6.46 6.05 -5.74
N CYS A 134 -6.41 5.83 -4.42
CA CYS A 134 -5.85 4.61 -3.83
C CYS A 134 -6.48 3.33 -4.43
N GLN A 135 -7.73 3.36 -4.89
CA GLN A 135 -8.36 2.20 -5.51
C GLN A 135 -7.72 1.82 -6.84
N GLU A 136 -7.37 2.80 -7.68
CA GLU A 136 -6.72 2.57 -8.98
C GLU A 136 -5.27 2.13 -8.79
N VAL A 137 -4.54 2.75 -7.85
CA VAL A 137 -3.19 2.32 -7.46
C VAL A 137 -3.21 0.86 -6.99
N PHE A 138 -4.19 0.50 -6.14
CA PHE A 138 -4.33 -0.86 -5.64
C PHE A 138 -4.67 -1.87 -6.74
N THR A 139 -5.50 -1.49 -7.73
CA THR A 139 -5.79 -2.34 -8.90
C THR A 139 -4.51 -2.65 -9.69
N TRP A 140 -3.61 -1.68 -9.87
CA TRP A 140 -2.32 -1.95 -10.52
C TRP A 140 -1.48 -2.94 -9.69
N VAL A 141 -1.43 -2.78 -8.37
CA VAL A 141 -0.70 -3.71 -7.47
C VAL A 141 -1.28 -5.12 -7.56
N GLU A 142 -2.60 -5.28 -7.52
CA GLU A 142 -3.26 -6.58 -7.66
C GLU A 142 -2.90 -7.27 -8.98
N ASN A 143 -2.88 -6.52 -10.09
CA ASN A 143 -2.49 -7.05 -11.40
C ASN A 143 -1.02 -7.52 -11.47
N GLN A 144 -0.16 -6.96 -10.63
CA GLN A 144 1.27 -7.30 -10.57
C GLN A 144 1.64 -8.25 -9.41
N THR A 145 0.65 -8.76 -8.67
CA THR A 145 0.83 -9.62 -7.49
C THR A 145 1.84 -10.74 -7.72
N GLU A 146 1.68 -11.55 -8.78
CA GLU A 146 2.56 -12.69 -9.08
C GLU A 146 4.00 -12.25 -9.36
N THR A 147 4.18 -11.10 -10.01
CA THR A 147 5.50 -10.54 -10.26
C THR A 147 6.14 -10.01 -8.97
N LEU A 148 5.39 -9.24 -8.18
CA LEU A 148 5.88 -8.65 -6.92
C LEU A 148 6.27 -9.69 -5.88
N ARG A 149 5.64 -10.87 -5.90
CA ARG A 149 5.94 -12.01 -5.01
C ARG A 149 7.20 -12.77 -5.37
N GLN A 150 7.81 -12.52 -6.52
CA GLN A 150 9.05 -13.18 -6.89
C GLN A 150 10.13 -12.91 -5.83
N ASP A 151 10.83 -13.96 -5.42
CA ASP A 151 11.80 -13.95 -4.32
C ASP A 151 12.82 -12.80 -4.38
N GLY A 152 13.28 -12.46 -5.58
CA GLY A 152 14.25 -11.37 -5.79
C GLY A 152 13.71 -9.98 -5.45
N LEU A 153 12.40 -9.78 -5.58
CA LEU A 153 11.72 -8.52 -5.28
C LEU A 153 11.16 -8.55 -3.84
N TRP A 154 10.40 -9.60 -3.51
CA TRP A 154 9.64 -9.66 -2.26
C TRP A 154 10.52 -9.62 -1.01
N LYS A 155 11.70 -10.26 -1.03
CA LYS A 155 12.63 -10.25 0.10
C LYS A 155 13.06 -8.84 0.50
N ARG A 156 13.14 -7.91 -0.46
CA ARG A 156 13.47 -6.50 -0.23
C ARG A 156 12.22 -5.66 0.06
N GLY A 157 11.10 -5.98 -0.58
CA GLY A 157 9.86 -5.20 -0.52
C GLY A 157 8.91 -5.46 0.64
N LYS A 158 8.99 -6.62 1.29
CA LYS A 158 7.93 -7.10 2.19
C LYS A 158 7.56 -6.13 3.32
N LEU A 159 8.56 -5.53 3.96
CA LEU A 159 8.32 -4.63 5.10
C LEU A 159 7.76 -3.28 4.66
N ILE A 160 8.18 -2.81 3.48
CA ILE A 160 7.65 -1.59 2.86
C ILE A 160 6.17 -1.83 2.56
N MET A 161 5.84 -2.87 1.80
CA MET A 161 4.46 -3.20 1.45
C MET A 161 3.55 -3.36 2.68
N LEU A 162 4.00 -4.04 3.73
CA LEU A 162 3.24 -4.19 4.97
C LEU A 162 2.97 -2.83 5.64
N ARG A 163 3.98 -1.97 5.73
CA ARG A 163 3.83 -0.64 6.31
C ARG A 163 2.89 0.23 5.47
N THR A 164 3.09 0.26 4.15
CA THR A 164 2.27 1.01 3.21
C THR A 164 0.79 0.59 3.31
N CYS A 165 0.51 -0.71 3.23
CA CYS A 165 -0.86 -1.22 3.36
C CYS A 165 -1.50 -0.86 4.70
N ASN A 166 -0.75 -0.95 5.80
CA ASN A 166 -1.24 -0.57 7.14
C ASN A 166 -1.45 0.94 7.29
N GLU A 167 -0.68 1.77 6.61
CA GLU A 167 -0.91 3.23 6.56
C GLU A 167 -2.18 3.55 5.77
N VAL A 168 -2.37 2.92 4.60
CA VAL A 168 -3.60 3.07 3.82
C VAL A 168 -4.82 2.63 4.63
N LEU A 169 -4.77 1.47 5.30
CA LEU A 169 -5.85 0.99 6.17
C LEU A 169 -6.16 1.95 7.34
N ARG A 170 -5.16 2.68 7.86
CA ARG A 170 -5.37 3.71 8.89
C ARG A 170 -6.08 4.95 8.36
N ARG A 171 -5.84 5.31 7.09
CA ARG A 171 -6.50 6.44 6.42
C ARG A 171 -7.93 6.14 5.99
N LEU A 172 -8.26 4.86 5.74
CA LEU A 172 -9.57 4.44 5.30
C LEU A 172 -10.59 4.42 6.46
N SER A 173 -11.72 5.10 6.27
CA SER A 173 -12.89 4.92 7.15
C SER A 173 -13.39 3.46 7.09
N LYS A 174 -13.48 2.82 8.26
CA LYS A 174 -13.96 1.44 8.41
C LYS A 174 -15.45 1.28 8.06
N ALA A 175 -16.22 2.36 8.03
CA ALA A 175 -17.64 2.34 7.71
C ALA A 175 -17.93 2.55 6.21
N HIS A 176 -17.09 3.32 5.51
CA HIS A 176 -17.36 3.72 4.11
C HIS A 176 -16.50 3.01 3.07
N ASN A 177 -15.27 2.59 3.42
CA ASN A 177 -14.31 2.03 2.46
C ASN A 177 -14.10 0.52 2.65
N THR A 178 -15.15 -0.19 3.06
CA THR A 178 -15.09 -1.62 3.42
C THR A 178 -14.54 -2.51 2.30
N VAL A 179 -14.89 -2.20 1.05
CA VAL A 179 -14.42 -2.93 -0.14
C VAL A 179 -12.90 -2.83 -0.30
N LEU A 180 -12.35 -1.61 -0.26
CA LEU A 180 -10.90 -1.41 -0.39
C LEU A 180 -10.14 -2.02 0.80
N CYS A 181 -10.67 -1.88 2.02
CA CYS A 181 -10.09 -2.55 3.19
C CYS A 181 -10.04 -4.07 3.00
N GLY A 182 -11.12 -4.69 2.50
CA GLY A 182 -11.16 -6.13 2.23
C GLY A 182 -10.15 -6.56 1.15
N ARG A 183 -10.02 -5.78 0.07
CA ARG A 183 -9.02 -5.99 -0.98
C ARG A 183 -7.58 -5.94 -0.43
N ILE A 184 -7.26 -4.92 0.38
CA ILE A 184 -5.94 -4.80 1.04
C ILE A 184 -5.65 -5.99 1.95
N LEU A 185 -6.59 -6.37 2.80
CA LEU A 185 -6.42 -7.52 3.70
C LEU A 185 -6.26 -8.84 2.94
N THR A 186 -6.98 -9.01 1.82
CA THR A 186 -6.86 -10.18 0.95
C THR A 186 -5.49 -10.25 0.28
N LEU A 187 -4.98 -9.12 -0.24
CA LEU A 187 -3.64 -9.04 -0.82
C LEU A 187 -2.56 -9.36 0.23
N LEU A 188 -2.65 -8.77 1.43
CA LEU A 188 -1.72 -9.07 2.51
C LEU A 188 -1.74 -10.55 2.91
N ALA A 189 -2.92 -11.16 3.02
CA ALA A 189 -3.02 -12.60 3.30
C ALA A 189 -2.41 -13.46 2.18
N HIS A 190 -2.43 -12.98 0.95
CA HIS A 190 -1.81 -13.67 -0.19
C HIS A 190 -0.28 -13.49 -0.24
N PHE A 191 0.23 -12.31 0.12
CA PHE A 191 1.66 -12.02 0.16
C PHE A 191 2.39 -12.70 1.32
N PHE A 192 1.76 -12.75 2.50
CA PHE A 192 2.37 -13.26 3.72
C PHE A 192 1.88 -14.69 3.99
N PRO A 193 2.71 -15.73 3.79
CA PRO A 193 2.31 -17.11 4.09
C PRO A 193 1.95 -17.24 5.58
N LEU A 194 1.05 -18.16 5.90
CA LEU A 194 0.55 -18.37 7.28
C LEU A 194 1.65 -18.69 8.30
N SER A 195 2.81 -19.15 7.84
CA SER A 195 4.00 -19.39 8.67
C SER A 195 4.76 -18.12 9.04
N GLU A 196 4.47 -16.97 8.43
CA GLU A 196 5.18 -15.73 8.73
C GLU A 196 4.68 -15.13 10.04
N ARG A 197 5.63 -14.89 10.95
CA ARG A 197 5.35 -14.37 12.29
C ARG A 197 4.56 -13.05 12.28
N SER A 198 4.79 -12.20 11.29
CA SER A 198 4.09 -10.91 11.11
C SER A 198 2.61 -11.06 10.74
N ALA A 199 2.21 -12.22 10.20
CA ALA A 199 0.82 -12.52 9.87
C ALA A 199 0.04 -13.13 11.05
N LEU A 200 0.69 -13.34 12.20
CA LEU A 200 0.10 -13.98 13.37
C LEU A 200 -0.14 -12.96 14.49
N ASN A 201 -1.34 -12.98 15.08
CA ASN A 201 -1.62 -12.27 16.33
C ASN A 201 -1.10 -13.08 17.53
N LEU A 202 0.23 -13.21 17.66
CA LEU A 202 0.87 -14.03 18.70
C LEU A 202 0.60 -13.54 20.13
N SER A 203 0.32 -12.25 20.28
CA SER A 203 -0.07 -11.68 21.57
C SER A 203 -1.54 -11.86 21.90
N SER A 204 -2.32 -12.46 20.98
CA SER A 204 -3.77 -12.67 21.09
C SER A 204 -4.52 -11.41 21.54
N LYS A 205 -4.07 -10.24 21.07
CA LYS A 205 -4.68 -8.95 21.44
C LYS A 205 -6.04 -8.85 20.76
N CYS A 206 -7.09 -8.69 21.57
CA CYS A 206 -8.43 -8.41 21.07
C CYS A 206 -8.51 -6.95 20.58
N ASN A 207 -9.32 -6.71 19.56
CA ASN A 207 -9.56 -5.35 19.06
C ASN A 207 -10.61 -4.65 19.92
N THR A 208 -10.17 -3.96 20.97
CA THR A 208 -11.05 -3.20 21.89
C THR A 208 -11.32 -1.76 21.44
N ALA A 209 -10.75 -1.32 20.33
CA ALA A 209 -10.87 0.06 19.85
C ALA A 209 -12.21 0.33 19.14
N ASN A 210 -12.91 -0.71 18.69
CA ASN A 210 -14.24 -0.57 18.11
C ASN A 210 -15.29 -0.57 19.22
N ILE A 211 -15.59 0.62 19.75
CA ILE A 211 -16.52 0.80 20.85
C ILE A 211 -17.95 0.82 20.30
N THR A 212 -18.78 -0.10 20.78
CA THR A 212 -20.23 -0.01 20.58
C THR A 212 -20.78 0.98 21.60
N GLU A 213 -21.22 2.14 21.13
CA GLU A 213 -21.93 3.10 21.97
C GLU A 213 -23.33 2.58 22.25
N VAL A 214 -23.56 2.21 23.50
CA VAL A 214 -24.87 1.77 24.00
C VAL A 214 -25.48 2.97 24.72
N GLU A 215 -26.67 3.39 24.29
CA GLU A 215 -27.39 4.47 24.94
C GLU A 215 -27.69 4.11 26.40
N LYS A 216 -27.18 4.93 27.33
CA LYS A 216 -27.26 4.66 28.78
C LYS A 216 -28.56 5.18 29.41
N ASP A 217 -29.23 6.12 28.74
CA ASP A 217 -30.41 6.82 29.23
C ASP A 217 -31.58 6.69 28.23
N TYR A 218 -32.04 5.46 27.98
CA TYR A 218 -33.35 5.26 27.34
C TYR A 218 -34.45 5.44 28.40
N ASP A 219 -34.92 6.68 28.59
CA ASP A 219 -36.08 6.96 29.45
C ASP A 219 -37.41 6.54 28.80
N ASP A 220 -37.37 6.23 27.51
CA ASP A 220 -38.52 5.66 26.79
C ASP A 220 -38.65 4.16 27.00
N THR A 221 -39.87 3.69 27.24
CA THR A 221 -40.21 2.25 27.31
C THR A 221 -40.53 1.72 25.92
N ARG A 222 -40.27 2.51 24.87
CA ARG A 222 -40.72 2.27 23.52
C ARG A 222 -39.63 2.58 22.50
N ASP A 223 -39.65 1.88 21.37
CA ASP A 223 -38.70 2.09 20.26
C ASP A 223 -39.16 3.19 19.29
N GLY A 224 -38.41 3.38 18.19
CA GLY A 224 -38.74 4.33 17.13
C GLY A 224 -40.05 4.05 16.38
N GLU A 225 -40.66 2.87 16.59
CA GLU A 225 -41.97 2.47 16.04
C GLU A 225 -43.07 2.46 17.12
N ASN A 226 -42.75 2.94 18.33
CA ASN A 226 -43.65 3.05 19.49
C ASN A 226 -44.02 1.69 20.12
N GLU A 227 -43.25 0.64 19.87
CA GLU A 227 -43.43 -0.70 20.44
C GLU A 227 -42.68 -0.83 21.79
N PRO A 228 -43.24 -1.57 22.78
CA PRO A 228 -42.63 -1.67 24.09
C PRO A 228 -41.29 -2.42 24.05
N VAL A 229 -40.25 -1.83 24.64
CA VAL A 229 -38.90 -2.40 24.72
C VAL A 229 -38.66 -3.03 26.09
N ASP A 230 -38.25 -4.29 26.10
CA ASP A 230 -37.77 -4.96 27.31
C ASP A 230 -36.39 -4.40 27.71
N ARG A 231 -36.39 -3.48 28.68
CA ARG A 231 -35.18 -2.86 29.21
C ARG A 231 -34.22 -3.86 29.84
N THR A 232 -34.74 -4.88 30.52
CA THR A 232 -33.92 -5.88 31.22
C THR A 232 -33.18 -6.73 30.20
N PHE A 233 -33.86 -7.16 29.14
CA PHE A 233 -33.22 -7.85 28.03
C PHE A 233 -32.18 -6.96 27.33
N HIS A 234 -32.54 -5.71 26.99
CA HIS A 234 -31.63 -4.78 26.31
C HIS A 234 -30.35 -4.50 27.12
N GLN A 235 -30.48 -4.23 28.42
CA GLN A 235 -29.34 -4.01 29.32
C GLN A 235 -28.48 -5.27 29.48
N THR A 236 -29.12 -6.44 29.59
CA THR A 236 -28.39 -7.72 29.67
C THR A 236 -27.63 -7.97 28.38
N PHE A 237 -28.30 -7.90 27.23
CA PHE A 237 -27.71 -8.15 25.92
C PHE A 237 -26.51 -7.23 25.64
N TRP A 238 -26.67 -5.91 25.80
CA TRP A 238 -25.58 -4.98 25.57
C TRP A 238 -24.52 -4.98 26.68
N GLY A 239 -24.86 -5.38 27.90
CA GLY A 239 -23.89 -5.65 28.96
C GLY A 239 -22.92 -6.78 28.59
N LEU A 240 -23.38 -7.78 27.81
CA LEU A 240 -22.53 -8.86 27.32
C LEU A 240 -21.46 -8.40 26.31
N GLN A 241 -21.70 -7.29 25.60
CA GLN A 241 -20.83 -6.80 24.54
C GLN A 241 -19.39 -6.59 25.02
N HIS A 242 -19.20 -6.08 26.24
CA HIS A 242 -17.87 -5.87 26.82
C HIS A 242 -17.07 -7.19 26.94
N TYR A 243 -17.74 -8.28 27.32
CA TYR A 243 -17.13 -9.60 27.47
C TYR A 243 -16.81 -10.24 26.12
N PHE A 244 -17.68 -10.09 25.11
CA PHE A 244 -17.42 -10.61 23.77
C PHE A 244 -16.28 -9.87 23.06
N VAL A 245 -16.14 -8.57 23.29
CA VAL A 245 -15.04 -7.76 22.73
C VAL A 245 -13.68 -8.15 23.35
N ASN A 246 -13.65 -8.54 24.63
CA ASN A 246 -12.43 -9.00 25.28
C ASN A 246 -12.71 -10.20 26.21
N PRO A 247 -12.68 -11.43 25.69
CA PRO A 247 -12.95 -12.64 26.47
C PRO A 247 -12.01 -12.83 27.67
N ASN A 248 -10.81 -12.24 27.63
CA ASN A 248 -9.87 -12.33 28.75
C ASN A 248 -10.38 -11.66 30.04
N THR A 249 -11.38 -10.77 29.94
CA THR A 249 -12.06 -10.17 31.10
C THR A 249 -12.77 -11.22 31.96
N LEU A 250 -13.23 -12.32 31.36
CA LEU A 250 -13.88 -13.42 32.07
C LEU A 250 -12.90 -14.19 32.96
N LEU A 251 -11.60 -14.11 32.68
CA LEU A 251 -10.55 -14.76 33.47
C LEU A 251 -10.17 -13.92 34.72
N GLN A 252 -10.65 -12.69 34.82
CA GLN A 252 -10.36 -11.78 35.94
C GLN A 252 -11.47 -11.84 37.00
N VAL A 253 -11.10 -12.08 38.25
CA VAL A 253 -12.02 -12.04 39.41
C VAL A 253 -12.11 -10.60 39.92
N PRO A 254 -13.30 -10.01 40.15
CA PRO A 254 -14.65 -10.60 40.15
C PRO A 254 -15.48 -10.36 38.88
N LEU A 255 -14.87 -9.92 37.77
CA LEU A 255 -15.58 -9.44 36.57
C LEU A 255 -16.45 -10.51 35.88
N HIS A 256 -16.16 -11.79 36.06
CA HIS A 256 -17.00 -12.91 35.55
C HIS A 256 -18.41 -12.95 36.15
N ARG A 257 -18.63 -12.38 37.34
CA ARG A 257 -19.94 -12.40 38.02
C ARG A 257 -21.02 -11.61 37.29
N GLY A 258 -20.62 -10.61 36.49
CA GLY A 258 -21.55 -9.87 35.61
C GLY A 258 -21.92 -10.62 34.33
N PHE A 259 -21.16 -11.65 33.95
CA PHE A 259 -21.43 -12.47 32.76
C PHE A 259 -22.31 -13.68 33.06
N ILE A 260 -22.15 -14.29 34.25
CA ILE A 260 -23.03 -15.36 34.75
C ILE A 260 -23.63 -14.91 36.08
N PRO A 261 -24.82 -14.28 36.07
CA PRO A 261 -25.48 -13.80 37.29
C PRO A 261 -25.88 -14.92 38.26
N SER A 262 -25.87 -16.18 37.80
CA SER A 262 -26.49 -17.33 38.46
C SER A 262 -25.53 -18.29 39.17
N PHE A 263 -24.28 -17.89 39.48
CA PHE A 263 -23.33 -18.77 40.19
C PHE A 263 -23.38 -18.67 41.72
N ASP A 264 -24.17 -17.75 42.29
CA ASP A 264 -24.43 -17.69 43.72
C ASP A 264 -25.85 -18.24 43.99
N SER A 265 -25.97 -19.57 44.05
CA SER A 265 -27.14 -20.32 44.54
C SER A 265 -26.65 -21.52 45.34
#